data_AF-A0A949VT41-F1
#
_entry.id   AF-A0A949VT41-F1
#
_cell.length_a   1.000
_cell.length_b   1.000
_cell.length_c   1.000
_cell.angle_alpha   90.00
_cell.angle_beta   90.00
_cell.angle_gamma   90.00
#
_symmetry.space_group_name_H-M   'P 1'
#
loop_
_entity.id
_entity.type
_entity.pdbx_description
1 polymer ?
#
loop_
_entity_poly.entity_id
_entity_poly.type
_entity_poly.pdbx_seq_one_letter_code
_entity_poly.pdbx_strand_id
1 'polypeptide(L)'
;MAGAAGRRLFRFGDYELDPACLELSRKGRPVRLERLPMQLLLLLMERRDELVDREAITARLWGQGIHLDADNGINTAIRKLRHVFRDQAGRPRFIKTVTGAGYRFIAPVEVIERPASQDIPSPRAMIAVLPFENLSPAGGQDYLADGITEEAITHLGQLDSQNLGVIARTSTMALKGARKTIGQIGAELNVDFVLESSIRRGETRIRITSR
;
A
#
# COMPACT_ATOMS: atom_id res chain seq x y z
N MET A 1 11.90 -28.41 3.59
CA MET A 1 12.60 -27.12 3.37
C MET A 1 12.09 -26.52 2.08
N ALA A 2 11.10 -25.63 2.15
CA ALA A 2 10.57 -24.94 0.98
C ALA A 2 11.53 -23.80 0.60
N GLY A 3 12.10 -23.86 -0.60
CA GLY A 3 13.01 -22.84 -1.10
C GLY A 3 12.33 -21.47 -1.10
N ALA A 4 13.08 -20.44 -0.69
CA ALA A 4 12.65 -19.06 -0.79
C ALA A 4 12.26 -18.76 -2.24
N ALA A 5 10.95 -18.63 -2.51
CA ALA A 5 10.47 -18.30 -3.83
C ALA A 5 11.01 -16.90 -4.19
N GLY A 6 11.84 -16.83 -5.23
CA GLY A 6 12.41 -15.57 -5.71
C GLY A 6 11.33 -14.56 -6.05
N ARG A 7 11.61 -13.29 -5.81
CA ARG A 7 10.69 -12.18 -6.12
C ARG A 7 10.65 -11.98 -7.63
N ARG A 8 9.47 -12.02 -8.23
CA ARG A 8 9.31 -11.83 -9.68
C ARG A 8 9.06 -10.37 -10.00
N LEU A 9 9.98 -9.76 -10.72
CA LEU A 9 9.82 -8.41 -11.27
C LEU A 9 9.45 -8.50 -12.75
N PHE A 10 8.53 -7.66 -13.20
CA PHE A 10 8.19 -7.52 -14.62
C PHE A 10 8.86 -6.27 -15.18
N ARG A 11 9.76 -6.44 -16.15
CA ARG A 11 10.41 -5.33 -16.87
C ARG A 11 9.82 -5.20 -18.27
N PHE A 12 9.45 -3.98 -18.65
CA PHE A 12 8.95 -3.66 -19.98
C PHE A 12 9.34 -2.23 -20.40
N GLY A 13 10.11 -2.11 -21.48
CA GLY A 13 10.66 -0.82 -21.92
C GLY A 13 11.50 -0.16 -20.82
N ASP A 14 11.14 1.06 -20.42
CA ASP A 14 11.80 1.81 -19.33
C ASP A 14 11.25 1.50 -17.93
N TYR A 15 10.26 0.61 -17.82
CA TYR A 15 9.47 0.39 -16.61
C TYR A 15 9.79 -0.94 -15.94
N GLU A 16 9.72 -0.93 -14.62
CA GLU A 16 9.83 -2.12 -13.78
C GLU A 16 8.62 -2.14 -12.84
N LEU A 17 7.89 -3.24 -12.83
CA LEU A 17 6.74 -3.47 -11.99
C LEU A 17 7.05 -4.59 -11.00
N ASP A 18 6.84 -4.28 -9.74
CA ASP A 18 6.91 -5.20 -8.64
C ASP A 18 5.50 -5.59 -8.17
N PRO A 19 5.02 -6.79 -8.53
CA PRO A 19 3.69 -7.25 -8.14
C PRO A 19 3.55 -7.51 -6.64
N ALA A 20 4.64 -7.76 -5.91
CA ALA A 20 4.58 -8.06 -4.48
C ALA A 20 4.37 -6.82 -3.62
N CYS A 21 5.01 -5.69 -3.97
CA CYS A 21 4.80 -4.41 -3.28
C CYS A 21 3.87 -3.44 -4.02
N LEU A 22 3.29 -3.82 -5.16
CA LEU A 22 2.45 -2.94 -6.00
C LEU A 22 3.18 -1.64 -6.40
N GLU A 23 4.47 -1.76 -6.71
CA GLU A 23 5.31 -0.62 -7.07
C GLU A 23 5.63 -0.62 -8.55
N LEU A 24 5.40 0.52 -9.20
CA LEU A 24 5.84 0.78 -10.57
C LEU A 24 6.99 1.79 -10.51
N SER A 25 8.10 1.48 -11.16
CA SER A 25 9.20 2.41 -11.35
C SER A 25 9.50 2.62 -12.82
N ARG A 26 10.12 3.76 -13.15
CA ARG A 26 10.64 4.06 -14.47
C ARG A 26 12.10 4.49 -14.35
N LYS A 27 13.01 3.71 -14.94
CA LYS A 27 14.47 3.89 -14.81
C LYS A 27 14.89 4.05 -13.33
N GLY A 28 14.33 3.20 -12.45
CA GLY A 28 14.58 3.21 -11.02
C GLY A 28 13.89 4.33 -10.22
N ARG A 29 13.12 5.23 -10.85
CA ARG A 29 12.35 6.26 -10.14
C ARG A 29 10.91 5.80 -9.91
N PRO A 30 10.36 5.88 -8.69
CA PRO A 30 9.00 5.46 -8.42
C PRO A 30 7.99 6.30 -9.21
N VAL A 31 6.99 5.63 -9.78
CA VAL A 31 5.90 6.23 -10.55
C VAL A 31 4.62 6.04 -9.77
N ARG A 32 4.03 7.14 -9.31
CA ARG A 32 2.74 7.08 -8.60
C ARG A 32 1.64 6.64 -9.56
N LEU A 33 0.94 5.58 -9.17
CA LEU A 33 -0.21 5.07 -9.87
C LEU A 33 -1.30 4.76 -8.85
N GLU A 34 -2.53 5.14 -9.15
CA GLU A 34 -3.67 4.83 -8.29
C GLU A 34 -3.95 3.32 -8.27
N ARG A 35 -4.67 2.88 -7.23
CA ARG A 35 -4.97 1.47 -7.01
C ARG A 35 -5.66 0.78 -8.20
N LEU A 36 -6.69 1.39 -8.78
CA LEU A 36 -7.44 0.80 -9.90
C LEU A 36 -6.58 0.60 -11.16
N PRO A 37 -5.88 1.63 -11.68
CA PRO A 37 -4.93 1.44 -12.78
C PRO A 37 -3.82 0.44 -12.46
N MET A 38 -3.30 0.41 -11.22
CA MET A 38 -2.29 -0.57 -10.80
C MET A 38 -2.81 -2.00 -10.87
N GLN A 39 -4.01 -2.26 -10.34
CA GLN A 39 -4.62 -3.58 -10.41
C GLN A 39 -4.93 -4.02 -11.85
N LEU A 40 -5.36 -3.08 -12.70
CA LEU A 40 -5.58 -3.37 -14.12
C LEU A 40 -4.27 -3.71 -14.83
N LEU A 41 -3.19 -2.98 -14.53
CA LEU A 41 -1.86 -3.28 -15.07
C LEU A 41 -1.41 -4.69 -14.68
N LEU A 42 -1.56 -5.07 -13.40
CA LEU A 42 -1.20 -6.39 -12.92
C LEU A 42 -1.96 -7.50 -13.64
N LEU A 43 -3.27 -7.34 -13.81
CA LEU A 43 -4.09 -8.30 -14.56
C LEU A 43 -3.61 -8.44 -16.02
N LEU A 44 -3.30 -7.32 -16.67
CA LEU A 44 -2.79 -7.31 -18.04
C LEU A 44 -1.37 -7.91 -18.15
N MET A 45 -0.55 -7.83 -17.09
CA MET A 45 0.79 -8.44 -17.00
C MET A 45 0.72 -9.95 -16.77
N GLU A 46 -0.16 -10.40 -15.88
CA GLU A 46 -0.40 -11.82 -15.62
C GLU A 46 -0.85 -12.54 -16.90
N ARG A 47 -1.72 -11.90 -17.68
CA ARG A 47 -2.23 -12.35 -18.99
C ARG A 47 -1.56 -11.65 -20.17
N ARG A 48 -0.23 -11.50 -20.11
CA ARG A 48 0.57 -10.88 -21.19
C ARG A 48 0.27 -11.53 -22.55
N ASP A 49 0.20 -10.71 -23.59
CA ASP A 49 -0.15 -11.09 -24.97
C ASP A 49 -1.55 -11.69 -25.18
N GLU A 50 -2.32 -11.92 -24.13
CA GLU A 50 -3.69 -12.41 -24.20
C GLU A 50 -4.71 -11.26 -24.22
N LEU A 51 -5.87 -11.53 -24.82
CA LEU A 51 -6.99 -10.61 -24.69
C LEU A 51 -7.60 -10.74 -23.29
N VAL A 52 -7.63 -9.65 -22.55
CA VAL A 52 -8.41 -9.54 -21.32
C VAL A 52 -9.70 -8.79 -21.66
N ASP A 53 -10.81 -9.52 -21.63
CA ASP A 53 -12.13 -8.95 -21.89
C ASP A 53 -12.61 -8.06 -20.74
N ARG A 54 -13.64 -7.26 -21.00
CA ARG A 54 -14.20 -6.32 -20.02
C ARG A 54 -14.81 -7.01 -18.80
N GLU A 55 -15.34 -8.22 -18.98
CA GLU A 55 -15.97 -8.98 -17.90
C GLU A 55 -14.92 -9.45 -16.89
N ALA A 56 -13.81 -10.00 -17.37
CA ALA A 56 -12.67 -10.40 -16.56
C ALA A 56 -12.04 -9.21 -15.83
N ILE A 57 -11.92 -8.05 -16.50
CA ILE A 57 -11.45 -6.82 -15.85
C ILE A 57 -12.42 -6.42 -14.74
N THR A 58 -13.72 -6.43 -15.02
CA THR A 58 -14.74 -6.03 -14.05
C THR A 58 -14.70 -6.93 -12.82
N ALA A 59 -14.71 -8.25 -13.03
CA ALA A 59 -14.64 -9.25 -11.98
C ALA A 59 -13.37 -9.09 -11.12
N ARG A 60 -12.23 -8.76 -11.73
CA ARG A 60 -10.96 -8.60 -11.01
C ARG A 60 -10.87 -7.31 -10.18
N LEU A 61 -11.41 -6.21 -10.70
CA LEU A 61 -11.27 -4.88 -10.08
C LEU A 61 -12.35 -4.60 -9.03
N TRP A 62 -13.58 -5.10 -9.26
CA TRP A 62 -14.72 -4.82 -8.39
C TRP A 62 -15.36 -6.07 -7.75
N GLY A 63 -14.95 -7.29 -8.14
CA GLY A 63 -15.52 -8.52 -7.58
C GLY A 63 -16.87 -8.92 -8.20
N GLN A 64 -17.56 -9.89 -7.60
CA GLN A 64 -18.87 -10.33 -8.08
C GLN A 64 -19.99 -9.44 -7.52
N GLY A 65 -20.62 -8.65 -8.40
CA GLY A 65 -21.71 -7.74 -8.06
C GLY A 65 -22.11 -6.84 -9.23
N ILE A 66 -23.27 -6.17 -9.14
CA ILE A 66 -23.71 -5.18 -10.13
C ILE A 66 -22.95 -3.87 -9.87
N HIS A 67 -22.09 -3.50 -10.81
CA HIS A 67 -21.30 -2.27 -10.74
C HIS A 67 -21.81 -1.28 -11.78
N LEU A 68 -22.60 -0.32 -11.32
CA LEU A 68 -22.95 0.88 -12.09
C LEU A 68 -21.63 1.60 -12.40
N ASP A 69 -21.33 1.86 -13.68
CA ASP A 69 -20.12 2.52 -14.19
C ASP A 69 -18.80 1.73 -14.27
N ALA A 70 -18.81 0.39 -14.24
CA ALA A 70 -17.59 -0.41 -14.44
C ALA A 70 -16.83 0.00 -15.72
N ASP A 71 -17.53 0.18 -16.84
CA ASP A 71 -16.93 0.57 -18.12
C ASP A 71 -16.20 1.92 -18.06
N ASN A 72 -16.80 2.91 -17.41
CA ASN A 72 -16.20 4.23 -17.21
C ASN A 72 -14.94 4.13 -16.33
N GLY A 73 -14.99 3.27 -15.31
CA GLY A 73 -13.84 2.92 -14.48
C GLY A 73 -12.70 2.31 -15.28
N ILE A 74 -13.00 1.31 -16.13
CA ILE A 74 -12.01 0.65 -16.99
C ILE A 74 -11.37 1.66 -17.95
N ASN A 75 -12.20 2.46 -18.64
CA ASN A 75 -11.71 3.47 -19.58
C ASN A 75 -10.81 4.51 -18.90
N THR A 76 -11.19 4.95 -17.68
CA THR A 76 -10.40 5.86 -16.87
C THR A 76 -9.06 5.24 -16.48
N ALA A 77 -9.07 3.97 -16.05
CA ALA A 77 -7.84 3.26 -15.70
C ALA A 77 -6.89 3.12 -16.90
N ILE A 78 -7.41 2.72 -18.06
CA ILE A 78 -6.65 2.65 -19.32
C ILE A 78 -6.09 4.01 -19.71
N ARG A 79 -6.87 5.09 -19.60
CA ARG A 79 -6.39 6.45 -19.91
C ARG A 79 -5.23 6.85 -19.00
N LYS A 80 -5.30 6.54 -17.70
CA LYS A 80 -4.23 6.78 -16.73
C LYS A 80 -2.97 5.97 -17.04
N LEU A 81 -3.13 4.68 -17.36
CA LEU A 81 -2.01 3.84 -17.79
C LEU A 81 -1.34 4.38 -19.05
N ARG A 82 -2.12 4.74 -20.07
CA ARG A 82 -1.58 5.35 -21.30
C ARG A 82 -0.85 6.65 -21.03
N HIS A 83 -1.37 7.50 -20.15
CA HIS A 83 -0.69 8.73 -19.76
C HIS A 83 0.66 8.45 -19.10
N VAL A 84 0.68 7.53 -18.12
CA VAL A 84 1.91 7.13 -17.41
C VAL A 84 2.94 6.54 -18.37
N PHE A 85 2.53 5.62 -19.24
CA PHE A 85 3.41 4.97 -20.20
C PHE A 85 3.76 5.83 -21.42
N ARG A 86 3.16 7.03 -21.54
CA ARG A 86 3.22 7.88 -22.74
C ARG A 86 2.81 7.11 -24.00
N ASP A 87 1.78 6.28 -23.86
CA ASP A 87 1.24 5.40 -24.88
C ASP A 87 0.06 6.06 -25.61
N GLN A 88 -0.09 5.78 -26.90
CA GLN A 88 -1.13 6.37 -27.74
C GLN A 88 -2.09 5.32 -28.28
N ALA A 89 -3.39 5.55 -28.17
CA ALA A 89 -4.40 4.60 -28.62
C ALA A 89 -4.32 4.28 -30.12
N GLY A 90 -4.01 5.28 -30.96
CA GLY A 90 -3.88 5.12 -32.41
C GLY A 90 -2.58 4.44 -32.87
N ARG A 91 -1.57 4.37 -31.99
CA ARG A 91 -0.29 3.71 -32.26
C ARG A 91 0.21 3.07 -30.96
N PRO A 92 -0.47 2.01 -30.49
CA PRO A 92 -0.22 1.45 -29.16
C PRO A 92 1.14 0.76 -29.13
N ARG A 93 1.91 1.05 -28.09
CA ARG A 93 3.20 0.41 -27.76
C ARG A 93 3.08 -0.55 -26.59
N PHE A 94 2.19 -0.25 -25.64
CA PHE A 94 2.02 -1.05 -24.43
C PHE A 94 0.63 -1.67 -24.37
N ILE A 95 -0.43 -0.88 -24.54
CA ILE A 95 -1.81 -1.35 -24.35
C ILE A 95 -2.61 -1.20 -25.65
N LYS A 96 -2.87 -2.32 -26.30
CA LYS A 96 -3.74 -2.41 -27.48
C LYS A 96 -5.19 -2.52 -27.05
N THR A 97 -6.04 -1.67 -27.63
CA THR A 97 -7.49 -1.83 -27.54
C THR A 97 -7.95 -2.81 -28.61
N VAL A 98 -8.72 -3.82 -28.19
CA VAL A 98 -9.43 -4.72 -29.10
C VAL A 98 -10.88 -4.28 -29.10
N THR A 99 -11.28 -3.59 -30.17
CA THR A 99 -12.61 -2.98 -30.30
C THR A 99 -13.71 -3.99 -30.01
N GLY A 100 -14.68 -3.61 -29.17
CA GLY A 100 -15.79 -4.47 -28.76
C GLY A 100 -15.46 -5.54 -27.72
N ALA A 101 -14.19 -5.89 -27.51
CA ALA A 101 -13.82 -7.02 -26.66
C ALA A 101 -13.12 -6.60 -25.35
N GLY A 102 -12.05 -5.79 -25.42
CA GLY A 102 -11.27 -5.45 -24.24
C GLY A 102 -9.88 -4.92 -24.57
N TYR A 103 -8.89 -5.34 -23.78
CA TYR A 103 -7.53 -4.82 -23.83
C TYR A 103 -6.50 -5.94 -23.82
N ARG A 104 -5.34 -5.66 -24.44
CA ARG A 104 -4.19 -6.56 -24.46
C ARG A 104 -2.93 -5.77 -24.16
N PHE A 105 -2.07 -6.32 -23.32
CA PHE A 105 -0.71 -5.82 -23.19
C PHE A 105 0.17 -6.44 -24.28
N ILE A 106 0.85 -5.58 -25.04
CA ILE A 106 1.58 -5.96 -26.27
C ILE A 106 3.07 -5.60 -26.23
N ALA A 107 3.55 -4.91 -25.19
CA ALA A 107 4.98 -4.68 -25.07
C ALA A 107 5.68 -5.95 -24.57
N PRO A 108 6.90 -6.25 -25.06
CA PRO A 108 7.71 -7.34 -24.53
C PRO A 108 7.90 -7.18 -23.02
N VAL A 109 7.64 -8.26 -22.27
CA VAL A 109 7.82 -8.32 -20.82
C VAL A 109 8.89 -9.35 -20.50
N GLU A 110 9.96 -8.89 -19.85
CA GLU A 110 10.96 -9.74 -19.24
C GLU A 110 10.57 -10.03 -17.79
N VAL A 111 10.49 -11.30 -17.42
CA VAL A 111 10.29 -11.72 -16.02
C VAL A 111 11.67 -11.93 -15.41
N ILE A 112 12.01 -11.09 -14.44
CA ILE A 112 13.28 -11.15 -13.73
C ILE A 112 13.01 -11.84 -12.40
N GLU A 113 13.55 -13.03 -12.23
CA GLU A 113 13.58 -13.68 -10.93
C GLU A 113 14.70 -13.06 -10.11
N ARG A 114 14.32 -12.25 -9.12
CA ARG A 114 15.27 -11.71 -8.17
C ARG A 114 15.49 -12.73 -7.07
N PRO A 115 16.73 -13.22 -6.85
CA PRO A 115 17.01 -14.06 -5.71
C PRO A 115 16.72 -13.26 -4.44
N ALA A 116 16.05 -13.90 -3.46
CA ALA A 116 15.64 -13.26 -2.21
C ALA A 116 16.81 -12.60 -1.43
N SER A 117 18.06 -12.91 -1.78
CA SER A 117 19.28 -12.32 -1.21
C SER A 117 19.66 -10.95 -1.78
N GLN A 118 19.06 -10.49 -2.89
CA GLN A 118 19.29 -9.16 -3.47
C GLN A 118 18.19 -8.14 -3.19
N ASP A 119 17.12 -8.56 -2.52
CA ASP A 119 16.32 -7.63 -1.76
C ASP A 119 17.17 -7.24 -0.56
N ILE A 120 17.96 -6.16 -0.67
CA ILE A 120 18.17 -5.33 0.51
C ILE A 120 16.74 -4.98 0.90
N PRO A 121 16.21 -5.48 2.03
CA PRO A 121 14.89 -5.08 2.45
C PRO A 121 14.93 -3.56 2.45
N SER A 122 14.07 -2.90 1.67
CA SER A 122 13.75 -1.51 1.97
C SER A 122 13.49 -1.50 3.47
N PRO A 123 14.33 -0.83 4.28
CA PRO A 123 14.26 -0.98 5.72
C PRO A 123 12.82 -0.76 6.11
N ARG A 124 12.24 -1.74 6.82
CA ARG A 124 10.83 -1.67 7.22
C ARG A 124 10.62 -0.31 7.83
N ALA A 125 9.63 0.44 7.34
CA ALA A 125 9.29 1.71 7.96
C ALA A 125 8.96 1.41 9.41
N MET A 126 9.71 1.98 10.33
CA MET A 126 9.56 1.74 11.75
C MET A 126 8.63 2.81 12.32
N ILE A 127 7.58 2.39 13.02
CA ILE A 127 6.63 3.29 13.68
C ILE A 127 6.54 3.00 15.18
N ALA A 128 6.62 4.05 15.99
CA ALA A 128 6.28 3.99 17.41
C ALA A 128 4.88 4.57 17.62
N VAL A 129 4.01 3.82 18.28
CA VAL A 129 2.71 4.34 18.75
C VAL A 129 2.89 4.76 20.20
N LEU A 130 2.78 6.06 20.45
CA LEU A 130 2.87 6.57 21.81
C LEU A 130 1.59 6.26 22.60
N PRO A 131 1.70 6.11 23.94
CA PRO A 131 0.54 5.99 24.80
C PRO A 131 -0.47 7.10 24.50
N PHE A 132 -1.70 6.73 24.20
CA PHE A 132 -2.73 7.72 23.89
C PHE A 132 -2.93 8.65 25.11
N GLU A 133 -2.96 9.94 24.86
CA GLU A 133 -3.19 10.92 25.92
C GLU A 133 -4.68 10.98 26.27
N ASN A 134 -5.01 10.73 27.54
CA ASN A 134 -6.38 10.87 28.02
C ASN A 134 -6.67 12.33 28.37
N LEU A 135 -7.43 13.02 27.51
CA LEU A 135 -7.84 14.41 27.69
C LEU A 135 -9.27 14.54 28.25
N SER A 136 -9.81 13.47 28.84
CA SER A 136 -11.16 13.45 29.39
C SER A 136 -11.23 14.19 30.73
N PRO A 137 -12.27 15.00 30.98
CA PRO A 137 -12.38 15.81 32.20
C PRO A 137 -12.66 15.00 33.48
N ALA A 138 -13.26 13.81 33.37
CA ALA A 138 -13.40 12.86 34.47
C ALA A 138 -12.16 11.95 34.48
N GLY A 139 -11.24 12.17 35.42
CA GLY A 139 -10.05 11.34 35.59
C GLY A 139 -10.37 9.86 35.85
N GLY A 140 -9.36 8.98 35.74
CA GLY A 140 -9.47 7.57 36.11
C GLY A 140 -9.77 6.58 34.99
N GLN A 141 -9.58 6.94 33.72
CA GLN A 141 -9.87 6.08 32.56
C GLN A 141 -8.63 5.76 31.72
N ASP A 142 -7.44 5.84 32.31
CA ASP A 142 -6.19 5.62 31.57
C ASP A 142 -6.08 4.19 31.03
N TYR A 143 -6.79 3.23 31.63
CA TYR A 143 -6.91 1.86 31.11
C TYR A 143 -7.50 1.83 29.69
N LEU A 144 -8.42 2.74 29.36
CA LEU A 144 -9.02 2.82 28.04
C LEU A 144 -8.00 3.35 27.02
N ALA A 145 -7.23 4.36 27.42
CA ALA A 145 -6.17 4.90 26.57
C ALA A 145 -5.06 3.87 26.34
N ASP A 146 -4.68 3.14 27.39
CA ASP A 146 -3.69 2.07 27.30
C ASP A 146 -4.18 0.91 26.42
N GLY A 147 -5.45 0.51 26.56
CA GLY A 147 -6.07 -0.52 25.73
C GLY A 147 -6.18 -0.12 24.26
N ILE A 148 -6.57 1.12 23.96
CA ILE A 148 -6.59 1.64 22.58
C ILE A 148 -5.18 1.73 22.00
N THR A 149 -4.17 2.06 22.82
CA THR A 149 -2.77 2.03 22.39
C THR A 149 -2.35 0.63 21.99
N GLU A 150 -2.69 -0.38 22.79
CA GLU A 150 -2.38 -1.79 22.53
C GLU A 150 -3.08 -2.30 21.26
N GLU A 151 -4.34 -1.93 21.07
CA GLU A 151 -5.10 -2.25 19.86
C GLU A 151 -4.51 -1.59 18.61
N ALA A 152 -4.10 -0.32 18.71
CA ALA A 152 -3.46 0.40 17.61
C ALA A 152 -2.12 -0.24 17.21
N ILE A 153 -1.29 -0.62 18.20
CA ILE A 153 -0.03 -1.34 17.95
C ILE A 153 -0.30 -2.68 17.25
N THR A 154 -1.28 -3.44 17.75
CA THR A 154 -1.64 -4.76 17.20
C THR A 154 -2.13 -4.65 15.77
N HIS A 155 -3.08 -3.75 15.50
CA HIS A 155 -3.63 -3.55 14.16
C HIS A 155 -2.57 -3.04 13.18
N LEU A 156 -1.77 -2.02 13.55
CA LEU A 156 -0.70 -1.53 12.68
C LEU A 156 0.33 -2.63 12.38
N GLY A 157 0.67 -3.47 13.36
CA GLY A 157 1.59 -4.60 13.17
C GLY A 157 1.08 -5.66 12.20
N GLN A 158 -0.24 -5.76 12.02
CA GLN A 158 -0.87 -6.72 11.11
C GLN A 158 -1.11 -6.16 9.70
N LEU A 159 -1.20 -4.83 9.52
CA LEU A 159 -1.55 -4.22 8.23
C LEU A 159 -0.54 -4.53 7.11
N ASP A 160 0.76 -4.41 7.40
CA ASP A 160 1.84 -4.71 6.46
C ASP A 160 3.10 -5.17 7.20
N SER A 161 3.04 -6.36 7.79
CA SER A 161 4.15 -6.92 8.59
C SER A 161 5.44 -7.18 7.79
N GLN A 162 5.38 -7.08 6.45
CA GLN A 162 6.55 -7.23 5.59
C GLN A 162 7.31 -5.91 5.45
N ASN A 163 6.60 -4.78 5.36
CA ASN A 163 7.20 -3.46 5.11
C ASN A 163 7.07 -2.45 6.26
N LEU A 164 6.30 -2.74 7.30
CA LEU A 164 6.09 -1.88 8.47
C LEU A 164 6.49 -2.63 9.76
N GLY A 165 7.41 -2.05 10.53
CA GLY A 165 7.76 -2.52 11.87
C GLY A 165 7.12 -1.63 12.92
N VAL A 166 6.41 -2.22 13.89
CA VAL A 166 5.79 -1.48 14.99
C VAL A 166 6.54 -1.75 16.28
N ILE A 167 6.95 -0.69 16.98
CA ILE A 167 7.61 -0.81 18.28
C ILE A 167 6.64 -1.40 19.31
N ALA A 168 7.13 -2.36 20.09
CA ALA A 168 6.34 -3.04 21.11
C ALA A 168 5.86 -2.07 22.21
N ARG A 169 4.69 -2.39 22.77
CA ARG A 169 4.01 -1.60 23.81
C ARG A 169 4.92 -1.28 24.99
N THR A 170 5.72 -2.22 25.47
CA THR A 170 6.59 -2.02 26.65
C THR A 170 7.59 -0.88 26.45
N SER A 171 8.16 -0.76 25.25
CA SER A 171 9.11 0.30 24.92
C SER A 171 8.46 1.69 24.87
N THR A 172 7.22 1.79 24.38
CA THR A 172 6.52 3.09 24.29
C THR A 172 5.82 3.47 25.59
N MET A 173 5.41 2.50 26.43
CA MET A 173 4.82 2.77 27.75
C MET A 173 5.80 3.48 28.70
N ALA A 174 7.10 3.23 28.57
CA ALA A 174 8.14 3.93 29.34
C ALA A 174 8.23 5.44 29.00
N LEU A 175 7.66 5.86 27.88
CA LEU A 175 7.62 7.27 27.44
C LEU A 175 6.36 8.00 27.92
N LYS A 176 5.43 7.32 28.59
CA LYS A 176 4.20 7.94 29.13
C LYS A 176 4.57 9.04 30.13
N GLY A 177 4.17 10.29 29.83
CA GLY A 177 4.49 11.47 30.65
C GLY A 177 5.95 11.94 30.57
N ALA A 178 6.77 11.38 29.68
CA ALA A 178 8.13 11.84 29.47
C ALA A 178 8.15 13.23 28.83
N ARG A 179 9.01 14.13 29.32
CA ARG A 179 9.26 15.45 28.71
C ARG A 179 10.28 15.32 27.58
N LYS A 180 9.96 14.55 26.54
CA LYS A 180 10.78 14.39 25.33
C LYS A 180 10.01 14.91 24.12
N THR A 181 10.74 15.52 23.19
CA THR A 181 10.17 15.90 21.89
C THR A 181 10.02 14.68 21.00
N ILE A 182 9.14 14.75 20.00
CA ILE A 182 8.95 13.67 19.02
C ILE A 182 10.23 13.32 18.27
N GLY A 183 11.06 14.32 17.92
CA GLY A 183 12.36 14.06 17.30
C GLY A 183 13.32 13.28 18.20
N GLN A 184 13.34 13.57 19.52
CA GLN A 184 14.15 12.81 20.48
C GLN A 184 13.64 11.39 20.66
N ILE A 185 12.33 11.21 20.75
CA ILE A 185 11.70 9.89 20.84
C ILE A 185 11.99 9.07 19.58
N GLY A 186 11.84 9.68 18.41
CA GLY A 186 12.13 9.05 17.12
C GLY A 186 13.56 8.55 17.03
N ALA A 187 14.52 9.39 17.43
CA ALA A 187 15.93 9.03 17.47
C ALA A 187 16.24 7.94 18.51
N GLU A 188 15.65 8.01 19.70
CA GLU A 188 15.89 7.04 20.78
C GLU A 188 15.32 5.66 20.47
N LEU A 189 14.14 5.60 19.87
CA LEU A 189 13.50 4.35 19.46
C LEU A 189 13.96 3.86 18.09
N ASN A 190 14.78 4.64 17.38
CA ASN A 190 15.22 4.38 16.01
C ASN A 190 14.03 4.08 15.07
N VAL A 191 13.07 5.02 15.02
CA VAL A 191 11.85 4.93 14.20
C VAL A 191 11.77 6.03 13.15
N ASP A 192 11.14 5.72 12.01
CA ASP A 192 10.89 6.67 10.92
C ASP A 192 9.67 7.55 11.22
N PHE A 193 8.69 6.99 11.94
CA PHE A 193 7.43 7.66 12.29
C PHE A 193 7.10 7.48 13.77
N VAL A 194 6.46 8.50 14.34
CA VAL A 194 5.90 8.46 15.69
C VAL A 194 4.44 8.87 15.57
N LEU A 195 3.53 8.02 16.01
CA LEU A 195 2.10 8.30 16.06
C LEU A 195 1.76 8.87 17.44
N GLU A 196 1.27 10.11 17.44
CA GLU A 196 0.69 10.73 18.63
C GLU A 196 -0.82 10.69 18.54
N SER A 197 -1.46 10.28 19.63
CA SER A 197 -2.91 10.23 19.68
C SER A 197 -3.45 10.67 21.02
N SER A 198 -4.64 11.24 21.02
CA SER A 198 -5.38 11.58 22.22
C SER A 198 -6.81 11.06 22.15
N ILE A 199 -7.35 10.74 23.33
CA ILE A 199 -8.73 10.33 23.53
C ILE A 199 -9.41 11.37 24.40
N ARG A 200 -10.60 11.81 23.98
CA ARG A 200 -11.51 12.61 24.80
C ARG A 200 -12.87 11.95 24.82
N ARG A 201 -13.31 11.53 25.99
CA ARG A 201 -14.65 10.99 26.20
C ARG A 201 -15.62 12.10 26.58
N GLY A 202 -16.71 12.22 25.82
CA GLY A 202 -17.92 12.93 26.22
C GLY A 202 -18.93 11.96 26.84
N GLU A 203 -20.12 12.43 27.20
CA GLU A 203 -21.15 11.60 27.88
C GLU A 203 -21.52 10.33 27.10
N THR A 204 -21.60 10.41 25.76
CA THR A 204 -22.05 9.30 24.89
C THR A 204 -21.09 8.96 23.75
N ARG A 205 -20.01 9.72 23.55
CA ARG A 205 -19.10 9.55 22.40
C ARG A 205 -17.63 9.65 22.81
N ILE A 206 -16.81 8.86 22.15
CA ILE A 206 -15.35 8.93 22.26
C ILE A 206 -14.82 9.64 21.02
N ARG A 207 -14.00 10.68 21.21
CA ARG A 207 -13.27 11.34 20.13
C ARG A 207 -11.81 10.93 20.21
N ILE A 208 -11.29 10.43 19.11
CA ILE A 208 -9.87 10.11 18.93
C ILE A 208 -9.30 11.10 17.93
N THR A 209 -8.12 11.64 18.23
CA THR A 209 -7.35 12.47 17.29
C THR A 209 -5.95 11.87 17.18
N SER A 210 -5.44 11.72 15.96
CA SER A 210 -4.13 11.14 15.69
C SER A 210 -3.36 12.02 14.70
N ARG A 211 -2.04 12.13 14.89
CA ARG A 211 -1.14 12.92 14.04
C ARG A 211 0.19 12.21 13.85
#